data_AF-A0A6C0EDW0-F1
#
_entry.id   AF-A0A6C0EDW0-F1
#
_cell.length_a   1.000
_cell.length_b   1.000
_cell.length_c   1.000
_cell.angle_alpha   90.00
_cell.angle_beta   90.00
_cell.angle_gamma   90.00
#
_symmetry.space_group_name_H-M   'P 1'
#
loop_
_entity.id
_entity.type
_entity.pdbx_description
1 polymer ?
#
loop_
_entity_poly.entity_id
_entity_poly.type
_entity_poly.pdbx_seq_one_letter_code
_entity_poly.pdbx_strand_id
1 'polypeptide(L)'
;MNLINFLKTHTKINNEFIDDFFGLYDSKDKYNFTINIVAIAKWFDMTVGHIKDTLLYSYKEKIDYKIMKGKSNGLKGKPKDTILLTPKCFKLMAMQSKTKKAIEVREYYYELEQVIDQYKEYIIKGLEEKIKTLENNQKPKINPSKGIIYIIQTSDGVGHYKVGKTINLKQRLKQYNGDKKDDIIPLYVYETTQKIKNL
;
A
#
# COMPACT_ATOMS: atom_id res chain seq x y z
N MET A 1 3.67 -17.54 0.78
CA MET A 1 4.97 -17.12 0.19
C MET A 1 5.16 -15.64 0.46
N ASN A 2 6.35 -15.19 0.89
CA ASN A 2 6.65 -13.77 1.09
C ASN A 2 7.42 -13.19 -0.11
N LEU A 3 7.57 -11.86 -0.18
CA LEU A 3 8.22 -11.19 -1.32
C LEU A 3 9.66 -11.67 -1.54
N ILE A 4 10.46 -11.77 -0.47
CA ILE A 4 11.87 -12.19 -0.56
C ILE A 4 11.97 -13.58 -1.19
N ASN A 5 11.18 -14.54 -0.71
CA ASN A 5 11.16 -15.90 -1.25
C ASN A 5 10.72 -15.91 -2.71
N PHE A 6 9.70 -15.12 -3.06
CA PHE A 6 9.24 -15.00 -4.44
C PHE A 6 10.35 -14.49 -5.37
N LEU A 7 11.05 -13.43 -4.96
CA LEU A 7 12.14 -12.86 -5.76
C LEU A 7 13.25 -13.90 -5.99
N LYS A 8 13.66 -14.61 -4.93
CA LYS A 8 14.73 -15.62 -5.03
C LYS A 8 14.38 -16.82 -5.91
N THR A 9 13.10 -17.18 -6.04
CA THR A 9 12.68 -18.38 -6.78
C THR A 9 12.19 -18.10 -8.19
N HIS A 10 11.70 -16.89 -8.47
CA HIS A 10 10.99 -16.57 -9.71
C HIS A 10 11.59 -15.42 -10.50
N THR A 11 12.74 -14.88 -10.09
CA THR A 11 13.42 -13.81 -10.80
C THR A 11 14.89 -14.16 -11.05
N LYS A 12 15.55 -13.39 -11.91
CA LYS A 12 16.99 -13.54 -12.18
C LYS A 12 17.86 -12.71 -11.24
N ILE A 13 17.25 -12.05 -10.26
CA ILE A 13 17.95 -11.19 -9.30
C ILE A 13 18.86 -12.07 -8.43
N ASN A 14 20.09 -11.63 -8.20
CA ASN A 14 21.05 -12.33 -7.36
C ASN A 14 20.53 -12.47 -5.91
N ASN A 15 20.58 -13.69 -5.37
CA ASN A 15 20.07 -13.99 -4.03
C ASN A 15 20.85 -13.32 -2.90
N GLU A 16 22.18 -13.19 -3.03
CA GLU A 16 23.02 -12.48 -2.06
C GLU A 16 22.69 -10.99 -2.05
N PHE A 17 22.48 -10.40 -3.24
CA PHE A 17 21.99 -9.01 -3.32
C PHE A 17 20.64 -8.85 -2.61
N ILE A 18 19.70 -9.77 -2.81
CA ILE A 18 18.39 -9.73 -2.13
C ILE A 18 18.60 -9.73 -0.61
N ASP A 19 19.42 -10.63 -0.08
CA ASP A 19 19.66 -10.71 1.36
C ASP A 19 20.31 -9.44 1.91
N ASP A 20 21.34 -8.93 1.22
CA ASP A 20 22.00 -7.69 1.61
C ASP A 20 21.05 -6.48 1.57
N PHE A 21 20.34 -6.30 0.45
CA PHE A 21 19.51 -5.12 0.20
C PHE A 21 18.30 -5.05 1.14
N PHE A 22 17.62 -6.18 1.35
CA PHE A 22 16.51 -6.26 2.31
C PHE A 22 16.98 -6.36 3.77
N GLY A 23 18.26 -6.64 4.01
CA GLY A 23 18.89 -6.58 5.33
C GLY A 23 19.17 -5.16 5.83
N LEU A 24 19.18 -4.15 4.94
CA LEU A 24 19.47 -2.75 5.30
C LEU A 24 18.31 -2.06 6.03
N TYR A 25 17.08 -2.53 5.86
CA TYR A 25 15.88 -1.95 6.47
C TYR A 25 14.70 -2.92 6.47
N ASP A 26 13.75 -2.71 7.38
CA ASP A 26 12.46 -3.40 7.30
C ASP A 26 11.68 -2.93 6.06
N SER A 27 11.42 -3.84 5.11
CA SER A 27 10.63 -3.56 3.91
C SER A 27 9.22 -3.03 4.16
N LYS A 28 8.65 -3.26 5.36
CA LYS A 28 7.35 -2.69 5.77
C LYS A 28 7.47 -1.22 6.15
N ASP A 29 8.66 -0.78 6.53
CA ASP A 29 8.94 0.61 6.83
C ASP A 29 9.25 1.37 5.55
N LYS A 30 8.41 2.36 5.22
CA LYS A 30 8.56 3.17 4.00
C LYS A 30 9.00 4.60 4.28
N TYR A 31 8.78 5.08 5.50
CA TYR A 31 8.78 6.50 5.80
C TYR A 31 9.63 6.88 7.00
N ASN A 32 9.98 5.93 7.87
CA ASN A 32 10.79 6.26 9.03
C ASN A 32 12.28 6.34 8.67
N PHE A 33 13.01 7.10 9.48
CA PHE A 33 14.46 7.22 9.40
C PHE A 33 15.13 6.01 10.08
N THR A 34 15.25 4.90 9.36
CA THR A 34 15.74 3.62 9.89
C THR A 34 17.12 3.24 9.38
N ILE A 35 17.57 3.77 8.24
CA ILE A 35 18.81 3.32 7.60
C ILE A 35 19.98 4.18 8.06
N ASN A 36 20.98 3.57 8.70
CA ASN A 36 22.17 4.27 9.16
C ASN A 36 23.14 4.59 8.01
N ILE A 37 23.60 5.84 7.93
CA ILE A 37 24.56 6.28 6.90
C ILE A 37 25.85 5.43 6.88
N VAL A 38 26.30 4.92 8.04
CA VAL A 38 27.49 4.07 8.15
C VAL A 38 27.25 2.71 7.49
N ALA A 39 26.04 2.16 7.63
CA ALA A 39 25.68 0.91 6.98
C ALA A 39 25.64 1.08 5.46
N ILE A 40 25.07 2.20 4.97
CA ILE A 40 25.06 2.54 3.53
C ILE A 40 26.48 2.72 3.02
N ALA A 41 27.32 3.47 3.76
CA ALA A 41 28.72 3.70 3.40
C ALA A 41 29.49 2.39 3.24
N LYS A 42 29.34 1.47 4.21
CA LYS A 42 29.94 0.14 4.14
C LYS A 42 29.40 -0.66 2.95
N TRP A 43 28.10 -0.60 2.70
CA TRP A 43 27.47 -1.36 1.63
C TRP A 43 27.87 -0.86 0.24
N PHE A 44 27.97 0.46 0.06
CA PHE A 44 28.46 1.07 -1.18
C PHE A 44 29.98 1.03 -1.35
N ASP A 45 30.73 0.61 -0.35
CA ASP A 45 32.20 0.73 -0.29
C ASP A 45 32.66 2.18 -0.50
N MET A 46 32.07 3.10 0.28
CA MET A 46 32.32 4.54 0.22
C MET A 46 32.57 5.12 1.61
N THR A 47 33.16 6.32 1.66
CA THR A 47 33.27 7.06 2.92
C THR A 47 31.94 7.70 3.31
N VAL A 48 31.68 7.78 4.61
CA VAL A 48 30.49 8.48 5.16
C VAL A 48 30.45 9.95 4.74
N GLY A 49 31.62 10.58 4.58
CA GLY A 49 31.75 11.97 4.12
C GLY A 49 31.09 12.19 2.76
N HIS A 50 31.43 11.38 1.75
CA HIS A 50 30.87 11.53 0.41
C HIS A 50 29.35 11.36 0.37
N ILE A 51 28.83 10.40 1.14
CA ILE A 51 27.38 10.19 1.23
C ILE A 51 26.72 11.39 1.94
N LYS A 52 27.34 11.89 3.01
CA LYS A 52 26.84 13.07 3.72
C LYS A 52 26.82 14.31 2.82
N ASP A 53 27.85 14.54 2.03
CA ASP A 53 27.90 15.67 1.10
C ASP A 53 26.77 15.59 0.08
N THR A 54 26.51 14.39 -0.44
CA THR A 54 25.39 14.13 -1.35
C THR A 54 24.04 14.39 -0.68
N LEU A 55 23.87 13.98 0.58
CA LEU A 55 22.65 14.26 1.35
C LEU A 55 22.42 15.76 1.55
N LEU A 56 23.47 16.51 1.91
CA LEU A 56 23.38 17.95 2.15
C LEU A 56 23.07 18.71 0.86
N TYR A 57 23.59 18.26 -0.29
CA TYR A 57 23.43 18.94 -1.57
C TYR A 57 22.11 18.60 -2.28
N SER A 58 21.67 17.33 -2.25
CA SER A 58 20.59 16.84 -3.12
C SER A 58 19.31 16.42 -2.40
N TYR A 59 19.31 16.35 -1.06
CA TYR A 59 18.20 15.81 -0.27
C TYR A 59 17.77 16.75 0.85
N LYS A 60 16.55 16.60 1.35
CA LYS A 60 15.98 17.50 2.36
C LYS A 60 16.09 16.91 3.77
N GLU A 61 16.75 17.62 4.68
CA GLU A 61 16.76 17.25 6.10
C GLU A 61 15.34 17.23 6.68
N LYS A 62 15.07 16.32 7.61
CA LYS A 62 13.76 16.03 8.24
C LYS A 62 12.70 15.44 7.30
N ILE A 63 13.01 15.25 6.02
CA ILE A 63 12.16 14.54 5.06
C ILE A 63 12.86 13.28 4.58
N ASP A 64 14.06 13.43 4.02
CA ASP A 64 14.82 12.36 3.40
C ASP A 64 15.81 11.73 4.37
N TYR A 65 16.43 12.56 5.23
CA TYR A 65 17.33 12.13 6.30
C TYR A 65 17.18 12.99 7.56
N LYS A 66 17.67 12.51 8.70
CA LYS A 66 17.78 13.28 9.94
C LYS A 66 19.16 13.15 10.56
N ILE A 67 19.64 14.21 11.20
CA ILE A 67 20.88 14.24 11.95
C ILE A 67 20.56 14.26 13.45
N MET A 68 21.02 13.24 14.17
CA MET A 68 20.94 13.15 15.63
C MET A 68 22.30 13.49 16.22
N LYS A 69 22.40 14.64 16.90
CA LYS A 69 23.66 15.06 17.51
C LYS A 69 24.05 14.12 18.64
N GLY A 70 25.31 13.72 18.65
CA GLY A 70 25.87 12.93 19.76
C GLY A 70 25.86 13.73 21.07
N LYS A 71 25.55 13.07 22.19
CA LYS A 71 25.73 13.68 23.51
C LYS A 71 27.21 13.63 23.89
N SER A 72 27.72 14.73 24.46
CA SER A 72 29.07 14.77 25.03
C SER A 72 29.06 14.06 26.38
N ASN A 73 29.90 13.03 26.52
CA ASN A 73 30.05 12.28 27.77
C ASN A 73 31.26 12.76 28.59
N GLY A 74 31.75 13.99 28.35
CA GLY A 74 32.92 14.54 29.07
C GLY A 74 34.28 13.94 28.70
N LEU A 75 34.32 12.96 27.79
CA LEU A 75 35.54 12.36 27.26
C LEU A 75 36.17 13.26 26.16
N LYS A 76 37.50 13.21 26.01
CA LYS A 76 38.22 13.94 24.95
C LYS A 76 37.80 13.41 23.56
N GLY A 77 36.99 14.19 22.85
CA GLY A 77 36.59 13.92 21.47
C GLY A 77 35.30 14.63 21.09
N LYS A 78 35.13 14.98 19.80
CA LYS A 78 33.87 15.55 19.31
C LYS A 78 32.80 14.43 19.29
N PRO A 79 31.61 14.66 19.88
CA PRO A 79 30.51 13.70 19.80
C PRO A 79 30.20 13.37 18.34
N LYS A 80 30.06 12.08 18.00
CA LYS A 80 29.74 11.67 16.64
C LYS A 80 28.24 11.82 16.40
N ASP A 81 27.89 12.56 15.35
CA ASP A 81 26.52 12.66 14.88
C ASP A 81 26.08 11.33 14.25
N THR A 82 24.84 10.94 14.50
CA THR A 82 24.20 9.79 13.84
C THR A 82 23.29 10.32 12.74
N ILE A 83 23.47 9.85 11.51
CA ILE A 83 22.62 10.23 10.37
C ILE A 83 21.81 9.02 9.95
N LEU A 84 20.48 9.19 9.92
CA LEU A 84 19.52 8.17 9.55
C LEU A 84 18.73 8.63 8.32
N LEU A 85 18.58 7.76 7.33
CA LEU A 85 17.87 8.01 6.08
C LEU A 85 16.56 7.24 6.05
N THR A 86 15.60 7.75 5.28
CA THR A 86 14.42 6.97 4.90
C THR A 86 14.78 5.95 3.82
N PRO A 87 14.04 4.82 3.72
CA PRO A 87 14.19 3.86 2.64
C PRO A 87 14.07 4.47 1.24
N LYS A 88 13.17 5.46 1.08
CA LYS A 88 13.02 6.20 -0.18
C LYS A 88 14.31 6.97 -0.53
N CYS A 89 14.87 7.72 0.43
CA CYS A 89 16.09 8.49 0.20
C CYS A 89 17.25 7.58 -0.21
N PHE A 90 17.45 6.47 0.52
CA PHE A 90 18.47 5.48 0.18
C PHE A 90 18.30 4.92 -1.25
N LYS A 91 17.08 4.52 -1.64
CA LYS A 91 16.80 3.98 -2.98
C LYS A 91 17.10 4.99 -4.08
N LEU A 92 16.65 6.23 -3.94
CA LEU A 92 16.91 7.29 -4.93
C LEU A 92 18.40 7.59 -5.05
N MET A 93 19.12 7.61 -3.92
CA MET A 93 20.57 7.77 -3.91
C MET A 93 21.27 6.61 -4.62
N ALA A 94 20.85 5.37 -4.35
CA ALA A 94 21.37 4.20 -5.06
C ALA A 94 21.12 4.30 -6.58
N MET A 95 19.92 4.72 -7.00
CA MET A 95 19.60 4.91 -8.42
C MET A 95 20.48 5.95 -9.11
N GLN A 96 21.03 6.93 -8.38
CA GLN A 96 21.92 7.97 -8.93
C GLN A 96 23.42 7.62 -8.82
N SER A 97 23.78 6.72 -7.91
CA SER A 97 25.18 6.37 -7.63
C SER A 97 25.78 5.47 -8.71
N LYS A 98 27.09 5.57 -8.92
CA LYS A 98 27.85 4.75 -9.89
C LYS A 98 28.59 3.56 -9.25
N THR A 99 28.35 3.26 -7.98
CA THR A 99 28.98 2.11 -7.30
C THR A 99 28.43 0.78 -7.83
N LYS A 100 29.17 -0.32 -7.63
CA LYS A 100 28.74 -1.66 -8.05
C LYS A 100 27.39 -2.05 -7.42
N LYS A 101 27.23 -1.88 -6.10
CA LYS A 101 25.95 -2.13 -5.41
C LYS A 101 24.82 -1.24 -5.90
N ALA A 102 25.10 0.02 -6.28
CA ALA A 102 24.10 0.90 -6.86
C ALA A 102 23.62 0.43 -8.25
N ILE A 103 24.49 -0.19 -9.04
CA ILE A 103 24.12 -0.83 -10.31
C ILE A 103 23.19 -2.02 -10.02
N GLU A 104 23.52 -2.88 -9.06
CA GLU A 104 22.66 -4.01 -8.65
C GLU A 104 21.25 -3.55 -8.21
N VAL A 105 21.13 -2.39 -7.54
CA VAL A 105 19.81 -1.81 -7.21
C VAL A 105 19.01 -1.45 -8.45
N ARG A 106 19.64 -0.86 -9.48
CA ARG A 106 18.95 -0.52 -10.72
C ARG A 106 18.52 -1.77 -11.48
N GLU A 107 19.39 -2.77 -11.55
CA GLU A 107 19.08 -4.07 -12.16
C GLU A 107 17.92 -4.75 -11.43
N TYR A 108 17.88 -4.70 -10.09
CA TYR A 108 16.75 -5.18 -9.31
C TYR A 108 15.42 -4.52 -9.72
N TYR A 109 15.40 -3.19 -9.88
CA TYR A 109 14.17 -2.50 -10.29
C TYR A 109 13.79 -2.80 -11.74
N TYR A 110 14.77 -2.96 -12.64
CA TYR A 110 14.55 -3.38 -14.02
C TYR A 110 13.94 -4.78 -14.10
N GLU A 111 14.51 -5.76 -13.38
CA GLU A 111 13.97 -7.12 -13.32
C GLU A 111 12.57 -7.15 -12.68
N LEU A 112 12.33 -6.33 -11.65
CA LEU A 112 11.01 -6.20 -11.04
C LEU A 112 9.97 -5.69 -12.05
N GLU A 113 10.34 -4.71 -12.89
CA GLU A 113 9.48 -4.22 -13.97
C GLU A 113 9.16 -5.32 -14.98
N GLN A 114 10.15 -6.12 -15.40
CA GLN A 114 9.93 -7.26 -16.30
C GLN A 114 8.96 -8.29 -15.71
N VAL A 115 9.08 -8.60 -14.42
CA VAL A 115 8.16 -9.51 -13.73
C VAL A 115 6.75 -8.93 -13.71
N ILE A 116 6.61 -7.64 -13.40
CA ILE A 116 5.30 -6.97 -13.44
C ILE A 116 4.72 -7.06 -14.86
N ASP A 117 5.51 -6.80 -15.89
CA ASP A 117 5.07 -6.87 -17.28
C ASP A 117 4.59 -8.27 -17.69
N GLN A 118 5.28 -9.31 -17.23
CA GLN A 118 4.92 -10.71 -17.46
C GLN A 118 3.57 -11.08 -16.82
N TYR A 119 3.28 -10.58 -15.61
CA TYR A 119 2.11 -10.99 -14.84
C TYR A 119 0.96 -9.97 -14.82
N LYS A 120 1.15 -8.75 -15.33
CA LYS A 120 0.16 -7.67 -15.23
C LYS A 120 -1.21 -8.07 -15.78
N GLU A 121 -1.25 -8.74 -16.93
CA GLU A 121 -2.50 -9.16 -17.57
C GLU A 121 -3.28 -10.15 -16.71
N TYR A 122 -2.56 -11.12 -16.13
CA TYR A 122 -3.17 -12.10 -15.22
C TYR A 122 -3.70 -11.43 -13.96
N ILE A 123 -2.93 -10.50 -13.38
CA ILE A 123 -3.31 -9.74 -12.19
C ILE A 123 -4.55 -8.87 -12.49
N ILE A 124 -4.55 -8.13 -13.60
CA ILE A 124 -5.66 -7.25 -14.00
C ILE A 124 -6.93 -8.08 -14.23
N LYS A 125 -6.87 -9.12 -15.06
CA LYS A 125 -8.04 -9.98 -15.34
C LYS A 125 -8.58 -10.64 -14.07
N GLY A 126 -7.71 -11.17 -13.21
CA GLY A 126 -8.12 -11.77 -11.95
C GLY A 126 -8.80 -10.77 -11.01
N LEU A 127 -8.34 -9.51 -10.98
CA LEU A 127 -8.97 -8.44 -10.21
C LEU A 127 -10.33 -8.03 -10.81
N GLU A 128 -10.43 -7.88 -12.13
CA GLU A 128 -11.66 -7.55 -12.83
C GLU A 128 -12.74 -8.62 -12.64
N GLU A 129 -12.37 -9.90 -12.76
CA GLU A 129 -13.27 -11.03 -12.51
C GLU A 129 -13.78 -11.05 -11.07
N LYS A 130 -12.92 -10.73 -10.10
CA LYS A 130 -13.29 -10.63 -8.70
C LYS A 130 -14.25 -9.46 -8.46
N ILE A 131 -13.98 -8.30 -9.05
CA ILE A 131 -14.87 -7.13 -8.98
C ILE A 131 -16.23 -7.48 -9.58
N LYS A 132 -16.27 -8.05 -10.79
CA LYS A 132 -17.51 -8.46 -11.46
C LYS A 132 -18.30 -9.48 -10.64
N THR A 133 -17.62 -10.42 -9.98
CA THR A 133 -18.26 -11.40 -9.09
C THR A 133 -18.88 -10.71 -7.88
N LEU A 134 -18.17 -9.76 -7.26
CA LEU A 134 -18.69 -8.99 -6.13
C LEU A 134 -19.88 -8.11 -6.54
N GLU A 135 -19.80 -7.43 -7.68
CA GLU A 135 -20.90 -6.64 -8.22
C GLU A 135 -22.13 -7.51 -8.51
N ASN A 136 -21.95 -8.68 -9.11
CA ASN A 136 -23.06 -9.58 -9.41
C ASN A 136 -23.67 -10.19 -8.14
N ASN A 137 -22.87 -10.48 -7.12
CA ASN A 137 -23.36 -10.97 -5.82
C ASN A 137 -24.06 -9.88 -5.00
N GLN A 138 -23.77 -8.61 -5.26
CA GLN A 138 -24.40 -7.45 -4.60
C GLN A 138 -25.62 -6.92 -5.38
N LYS A 139 -25.84 -7.35 -6.63
CA LYS A 139 -27.04 -6.99 -7.39
C LYS A 139 -28.28 -7.64 -6.75
N PRO A 140 -29.35 -6.87 -6.50
CA PRO A 140 -30.61 -7.42 -6.03
C PRO A 140 -31.10 -8.48 -7.02
N LYS A 141 -31.29 -9.71 -6.55
CA LYS A 141 -32.01 -10.73 -7.32
C LYS A 141 -33.40 -10.17 -7.65
N ILE A 142 -33.75 -10.18 -8.94
CA ILE A 142 -34.87 -9.39 -9.49
C ILE A 142 -36.24 -9.84 -8.96
N ASN A 143 -36.35 -11.06 -8.43
CA ASN A 143 -37.54 -11.62 -7.77
C ASN A 143 -37.14 -12.55 -6.61
N PRO A 144 -36.84 -12.01 -5.42
CA PRO A 144 -36.51 -12.84 -4.27
C PRO A 144 -37.80 -13.52 -3.77
N SER A 145 -37.77 -14.84 -3.61
CA SER A 145 -38.91 -15.63 -3.10
C SER A 145 -39.05 -15.59 -1.57
N LYS A 146 -38.12 -14.89 -0.89
CA LYS A 146 -38.00 -14.82 0.57
C LYS A 146 -37.84 -13.36 1.02
N GLY A 147 -37.80 -13.14 2.33
CA GLY A 147 -37.58 -11.82 2.90
C GLY A 147 -36.25 -11.22 2.43
N ILE A 148 -36.18 -9.90 2.36
CA ILE A 148 -35.02 -9.14 1.88
C ILE A 148 -34.55 -8.23 3.01
N ILE A 149 -33.24 -8.15 3.24
CA ILE A 149 -32.59 -7.10 4.02
C ILE A 149 -31.86 -6.18 3.04
N TYR A 150 -32.04 -4.88 3.16
CA TYR A 150 -31.43 -3.89 2.28
C TYR A 150 -30.77 -2.76 3.07
N ILE A 151 -29.78 -2.12 2.47
CA ILE A 151 -29.10 -0.95 3.00
C ILE A 151 -29.27 0.18 1.97
N ILE A 152 -29.82 1.32 2.39
CA ILE A 152 -29.92 2.54 1.57
C ILE A 152 -29.10 3.65 2.21
N GLN A 153 -28.56 4.55 1.39
CA GLN A 153 -28.00 5.81 1.85
C GLN A 153 -29.10 6.87 1.86
N THR A 154 -29.18 7.68 2.92
CA THR A 154 -30.13 8.80 2.92
C THR A 154 -29.59 9.95 2.08
N SER A 155 -30.51 10.74 1.52
CA SER A 155 -30.26 11.88 0.64
C SER A 155 -29.48 13.04 1.29
N ASP A 156 -29.25 12.96 2.60
CA ASP A 156 -28.98 14.13 3.43
C ASP A 156 -27.49 14.26 3.79
N GLY A 157 -26.63 13.37 3.29
CA GLY A 157 -25.18 13.49 3.46
C GLY A 157 -24.41 12.17 3.45
N VAL A 158 -23.09 12.30 3.26
CA VAL A 158 -22.12 11.21 3.36
C VAL A 158 -22.17 10.63 4.77
N GLY A 159 -22.53 9.35 4.91
CA GLY A 159 -22.37 8.57 6.15
C GLY A 159 -23.63 8.14 6.89
N HIS A 160 -24.83 8.50 6.44
CA HIS A 160 -26.08 8.01 7.04
C HIS A 160 -26.68 6.85 6.24
N TYR A 161 -26.67 5.67 6.84
CA TYR A 161 -27.19 4.43 6.26
C TYR A 161 -28.43 3.97 7.01
N LYS A 162 -29.46 3.57 6.28
CA LYS A 162 -30.64 2.90 6.83
C LYS A 162 -30.64 1.44 6.39
N VAL A 163 -30.67 0.56 7.37
CA VAL A 163 -30.93 -0.87 7.16
C VAL A 163 -32.43 -1.10 7.26
N GLY A 164 -33.01 -1.77 6.28
CA GLY A 164 -34.42 -2.13 6.25
C GLY A 164 -34.63 -3.58 5.86
N LYS A 165 -35.84 -4.08 6.13
CA LYS A 165 -36.28 -5.39 5.69
C LYS A 165 -37.63 -5.30 4.99
N THR A 166 -37.86 -6.10 3.96
CA THR A 166 -39.12 -6.13 3.20
C THR A 166 -39.26 -7.45 2.44
N ILE A 167 -40.48 -7.84 2.09
CA ILE A 167 -40.77 -8.91 1.12
C ILE A 167 -40.86 -8.38 -0.31
N ASN A 168 -41.12 -7.07 -0.48
CA ASN A 168 -41.26 -6.42 -1.78
C ASN A 168 -40.42 -5.15 -1.80
N LEU A 169 -39.22 -5.24 -2.38
CA LEU A 169 -38.29 -4.11 -2.46
C LEU A 169 -38.83 -2.99 -3.36
N LYS A 170 -39.48 -3.33 -4.48
CA LYS A 170 -40.05 -2.36 -5.42
C LYS A 170 -41.10 -1.47 -4.76
N GLN A 171 -42.04 -2.07 -4.01
CA GLN A 171 -43.05 -1.30 -3.27
C GLN A 171 -42.42 -0.44 -2.17
N ARG A 172 -41.41 -0.97 -1.47
CA ARG A 172 -40.72 -0.26 -0.39
C ARG A 172 -39.91 0.94 -0.89
N LEU A 173 -39.25 0.83 -2.05
CA LEU A 173 -38.55 1.95 -2.69
C LEU A 173 -39.54 3.01 -3.19
N LYS A 174 -40.69 2.62 -3.76
CA LYS A 174 -41.76 3.57 -4.11
C LYS A 174 -42.23 4.40 -2.91
N GLN A 175 -42.39 3.80 -1.74
CA GLN A 175 -42.73 4.52 -0.51
C GLN A 175 -41.67 5.54 -0.10
N TYR A 176 -40.39 5.24 -0.32
CA TYR A 176 -39.31 6.17 0.03
C TYR A 176 -39.11 7.29 -0.99
N ASN A 177 -39.43 7.03 -2.25
CA ASN A 177 -39.21 7.98 -3.35
C ASN A 177 -40.45 8.85 -3.64
N GLY A 178 -41.60 8.57 -3.02
CA GLY A 178 -42.85 9.30 -3.27
C GLY A 178 -42.75 10.81 -3.06
N ASP A 179 -41.95 11.26 -2.08
CA ASP A 179 -41.83 12.66 -1.69
C ASP A 179 -40.42 13.25 -1.96
N LYS A 180 -39.58 12.57 -2.74
CA LYS A 180 -38.18 12.97 -2.96
C LYS A 180 -37.90 13.44 -4.39
N LYS A 181 -36.99 14.41 -4.51
CA LYS A 181 -36.51 14.93 -5.81
C LYS A 181 -35.67 13.92 -6.58
N ASP A 182 -34.88 13.11 -5.87
CA ASP A 182 -34.03 12.07 -6.43
C ASP A 182 -34.42 10.70 -5.87
N ASP A 183 -34.41 9.68 -6.73
CA ASP A 183 -34.73 8.30 -6.36
C ASP A 183 -33.65 7.71 -5.44
N ILE A 184 -34.07 7.10 -4.32
CA ILE A 184 -33.17 6.33 -3.46
C ILE A 184 -32.85 5.00 -4.13
N ILE A 185 -31.56 4.73 -4.31
CA ILE A 185 -31.03 3.45 -4.79
C ILE A 185 -30.45 2.65 -3.61
N PRO A 186 -30.85 1.39 -3.39
CA PRO A 186 -30.24 0.54 -2.37
C PRO A 186 -28.80 0.20 -2.73
N LEU A 187 -27.91 0.33 -1.75
CA LEU A 187 -26.48 0.01 -1.84
C LEU A 187 -26.23 -1.49 -1.77
N TYR A 188 -26.95 -2.17 -0.88
CA TYR A 188 -26.83 -3.61 -0.69
C TYR A 188 -28.20 -4.25 -0.51
N VAL A 189 -28.37 -5.45 -1.04
CA VAL A 189 -29.60 -6.23 -0.93
C VAL A 189 -29.26 -7.70 -0.71
N TYR A 190 -29.76 -8.28 0.38
CA TYR A 190 -29.52 -9.66 0.80
C TYR A 190 -30.84 -10.40 0.97
N GLU A 191 -30.92 -11.64 0.50
CA GLU A 191 -32.05 -12.54 0.79
C GLU A 191 -31.90 -13.15 2.19
N THR A 192 -33.01 -13.24 2.93
CA THR A 192 -33.09 -13.89 4.24
C THR A 192 -34.19 -14.94 4.26
N THR A 193 -33.93 -16.05 4.96
CA THR A 193 -34.87 -17.16 5.15
C THR A 193 -35.92 -16.90 6.24
N GLN A 194 -35.78 -15.81 7.02
CA GLN A 194 -36.75 -15.47 8.05
C GLN A 194 -38.10 -15.03 7.44
N LYS A 195 -39.21 -15.59 7.95
CA LYS A 195 -40.57 -15.11 7.64
C LYS A 195 -40.73 -13.69 8.19
N ILE A 196 -40.71 -12.69 7.32
CA ILE A 196 -40.99 -11.30 7.69
C ILE A 196 -42.51 -11.15 7.77
N LYS A 197 -43.06 -11.00 8.98
CA LYS A 197 -44.47 -10.58 9.18
C LYS A 197 -44.60 -9.10 8.82
N ASN A 198 -45.63 -8.74 8.05
CA ASN A 198 -46.01 -7.36 7.81
C ASN A 198 -46.34 -6.70 9.16
N LEU A 199 -45.68 -5.58 9.47
CA LEU A 199 -46.08 -4.63 10.50
C LEU A 199 -46.79 -3.49 9.80
#